data_AF-A0A061JHV5-F1
#
_entry.id   AF-A0A061JHV5-F1
#
_cell.length_a   1.000
_cell.length_b   1.000
_cell.length_c   1.000
_cell.angle_alpha   90.00
_cell.angle_beta   90.00
_cell.angle_gamma   90.00
#
_symmetry.space_group_name_H-M   'P 1'
#
loop_
_entity.id
_entity.type
_entity.pdbx_description
1 polymer ?
#
loop_
_entity_poly.entity_id
_entity_poly.type
_entity_poly.pdbx_seq_one_letter_code
_entity_poly.pdbx_strand_id
1 'polypeptide(L)' 'MWGEHLIKELKPGQGVVMDTVAFHRSKKTKDLIESVGCEIIFLLPYSPDLNPIEKFLANMKR' A
#
# COMPACT_ATOMS: atom_id res chain seq x y z
N MET A 1 6.20 7.27 -11.01
CA MET A 1 5.72 7.23 -9.60
C MET A 1 5.54 5.75 -9.24
N TRP A 2 6.20 5.24 -8.20
CA TRP A 2 6.14 3.87 -7.66
C TRP A 2 4.84 3.06 -7.87
N GLY A 3 3.65 3.66 -7.75
CA GLY A 3 2.39 2.98 -8.06
C GLY A 3 2.32 2.37 -9.47
N GLU A 4 2.96 2.96 -10.48
CA GLU A 4 2.93 2.50 -11.88
C GLU A 4 3.57 1.12 -12.09
N HIS A 5 4.49 0.70 -11.21
CA HIS A 5 5.07 -0.64 -11.26
C HIS A 5 4.21 -1.66 -10.53
N LEU A 6 3.65 -1.29 -9.39
CA LEU A 6 2.89 -2.20 -8.53
C LEU A 6 1.54 -2.61 -9.15
N ILE A 7 0.94 -1.74 -9.96
CA ILE A 7 -0.36 -1.97 -10.62
C ILE A 7 -0.39 -3.25 -11.44
N LYS A 8 0.74 -3.68 -12.01
CA LYS A 8 0.84 -4.90 -12.84
C LYS A 8 0.67 -6.19 -12.03
N GLU A 9 0.92 -6.13 -10.73
CA GLU A 9 0.85 -7.27 -9.82
C GLU A 9 -0.53 -7.38 -9.13
N LEU A 10 -1.37 -6.34 -9.23
CA LEU A 10 -2.67 -6.29 -8.59
C LEU A 10 -3.72 -7.06 -9.38
N LYS A 11 -4.64 -7.70 -8.65
CA LYS A 11 -5.79 -8.42 -9.19
C LYS A 11 -7.08 -7.80 -8.67
N PRO A 12 -8.14 -7.69 -9.52
CA PRO A 12 -9.43 -7.18 -9.09
C PRO A 12 -9.94 -7.89 -7.82
N GLY A 13 -10.53 -7.11 -6.91
CA GLY A 13 -11.03 -7.58 -5.62
C GLY A 13 -10.00 -7.64 -4.49
N GLN A 14 -8.73 -7.29 -4.73
CA GLN A 14 -7.72 -7.19 -3.68
C GLN A 14 -7.77 -5.85 -2.95
N GLY A 15 -7.43 -5.87 -1.66
CA GLY A 15 -7.16 -4.68 -0.86
C GLY A 15 -5.66 -4.35 -0.84
N VAL A 16 -5.33 -3.09 -1.10
CA VAL A 16 -3.97 -2.53 -0.99
C VAL A 16 -3.85 -1.79 0.33
N VAL A 17 -3.07 -2.34 1.26
CA VAL A 17 -2.77 -1.69 2.54
C VAL A 17 -1.65 -0.69 2.35
N MET A 18 -1.90 0.59 2.67
CA MET A 18 -0.93 1.67 2.60
C MET A 18 -0.72 2.32 3.96
N ASP A 19 0.53 2.73 4.22
CA ASP A 19 0.82 3.56 5.38
C ASP A 19 0.23 4.98 5.21
N THR A 20 0.26 5.76 6.30
CA THR A 20 -0.37 7.08 6.35
C THR A 20 0.52 8.25 5.95
N VAL A 21 1.77 8.03 5.55
CA VAL A 21 2.75 9.08 5.25
C VAL A 21 2.24 9.96 4.09
N ALA A 22 2.51 11.26 4.15
CA ALA A 22 1.83 12.24 3.28
C ALA A 22 1.98 11.95 1.77
N PHE A 23 3.14 11.47 1.32
CA PHE A 23 3.37 11.16 -0.10
C PHE A 23 2.63 9.91 -0.60
N HIS A 24 2.10 9.09 0.31
CA HIS A 24 1.28 7.92 -0.01
C HIS A 24 -0.18 8.28 -0.29
N ARG A 25 -0.66 9.42 0.20
CA ARG A 25 -2.04 9.88 0.04
C ARG A 25 -2.28 10.66 -1.27
N SER A 26 -1.56 10.32 -2.33
CA SER A 26 -1.73 10.99 -3.63
C SER A 26 -3.02 10.53 -4.30
N LYS A 27 -3.80 11.48 -4.83
CA LYS A 27 -5.01 11.16 -5.61
C LYS A 27 -4.70 10.24 -6.79
N LYS A 28 -3.60 10.51 -7.50
CA LYS A 28 -3.17 9.68 -8.64
C LYS A 28 -2.87 8.23 -8.22
N THR A 29 -2.33 7.98 -7.03
CA THR A 29 -2.11 6.61 -6.52
C THR A 29 -3.43 5.90 -6.28
N LYS A 30 -4.40 6.58 -5.65
CA LYS A 30 -5.74 6.05 -5.44
C LYS A 30 -6.43 5.71 -6.75
N ASP A 31 -6.47 6.66 -7.69
CA ASP A 31 -7.10 6.48 -9.00
C ASP A 31 -6.48 5.31 -9.78
N LEU A 32 -5.16 5.13 -9.70
CA LEU A 32 -4.48 3.98 -10.32
C LEU A 32 -4.94 2.65 -9.70
N ILE A 33 -4.94 2.52 -8.37
CA ILE A 33 -5.33 1.28 -7.69
C ILE A 33 -6.80 0.93 -7.97
N GLU A 34 -7.69 1.91 -7.91
CA GLU A 34 -9.11 1.71 -8.20
C GLU A 34 -9.36 1.36 -9.68
N SER A 35 -8.51 1.84 -10.61
CA SER A 35 -8.63 1.51 -12.04
C SER A 35 -8.47 0.02 -12.38
N VAL A 36 -7.80 -0.75 -11.50
CA VAL A 36 -7.65 -2.20 -11.64
C VAL A 36 -8.62 -3.00 -10.75
N GLY A 37 -9.67 -2.34 -10.24
CA GLY A 37 -10.70 -2.98 -9.43
C GLY A 37 -10.21 -3.38 -8.03
N CYS A 38 -9.19 -2.70 -7.51
CA CYS A 38 -8.69 -2.90 -6.14
C CYS A 38 -9.15 -1.77 -5.22
N GLU A 39 -9.16 -2.04 -3.92
CA GLU A 39 -9.51 -1.06 -2.89
C GLU A 39 -8.27 -0.61 -2.13
N ILE A 40 -8.19 0.68 -1.79
CA ILE A 40 -7.12 1.21 -0.94
C ILE A 40 -7.55 1.26 0.53
N ILE A 41 -6.71 0.71 1.41
CA ILE A 41 -6.92 0.70 2.86
C ILE A 41 -5.75 1.44 3.50
N PHE A 42 -6.02 2.58 4.13
CA PHE A 42 -5.01 3.29 4.90
C PHE A 42 -4.96 2.75 6.33
N LEU A 43 -3.75 2.48 6.82
CA LEU A 43 -3.54 2.12 8.23
C LEU A 43 -3.89 3.29 9.15
N LEU A 44 -4.06 2.99 10.43
CA LEU A 44 -4.13 4.03 11.46
C LEU A 44 -2.74 4.68 11.63
N PRO A 45 -2.66 5.99 11.92
CA PRO A 45 -1.39 6.64 12.24
C PRO A 45 -0.66 5.91 13.37
N TYR A 46 0.67 5.86 13.28
CA TYR A 46 1.54 5.27 14.30
C TYR A 46 1.20 3.83 14.70
N SER A 47 0.62 3.04 13.78
CA SER A 47 0.30 1.62 13.99
C SER A 47 1.24 0.69 13.19
N PRO A 48 2.57 0.72 13.44
CA PRO A 48 3.52 -0.10 12.69
C PRO A 48 3.27 -1.61 12.88
N ASP A 49 2.68 -2.01 14.01
CA ASP A 49 2.32 -3.40 14.31
C ASP A 49 1.27 -3.95 13.33
N LEU A 50 0.49 -3.07 12.70
CA LEU A 50 -0.53 -3.41 11.70
C LEU A 50 0.02 -3.41 10.27
N ASN A 51 1.29 -3.05 10.07
CA ASN A 51 1.94 -3.08 8.75
C ASN A 51 2.70 -4.40 8.58
N PRO A 52 2.21 -5.36 7.77
CA PRO A 52 2.81 -6.68 7.66
C PRO A 52 4.27 -6.66 7.16
N ILE A 53 4.66 -5.61 6.41
CA ILE A 53 6.02 -5.47 5.88
C ILE A 53 7.05 -5.24 7.00
N GLU A 54 6.67 -4.62 8.13
CA GLU A 54 7.61 -4.29 9.20
C GLU A 54 8.23 -5.55 9.83
N LYS A 55 7.41 -6.61 10.02
CA LYS A 55 7.89 -7.91 10.50
C LYS A 55 8.87 -8.55 9.52
N PHE A 56 8.58 -8.46 8.22
CA PHE A 56 9.46 -8.98 7.18
C PHE A 56 10.78 -8.21 7.14
N LEU A 57 10.73 -6.87 7.19
CA LEU A 57 11.93 -6.01 7.24
C LEU A 57 12.77 -6.25 8.49
N ALA A 58 12.14 -6.44 9.65
CA ALA A 58 12.85 -6.75 10.90
C ALA A 58 13.65 -8.05 10.79
N ASN A 59 13.10 -9.07 10.15
CA ASN A 59 13.80 -10.33 9.90
C ASN A 59 14.95 -10.18 8.89
N MET A 60 14.80 -9.34 7.85
CA MET A 60 15.86 -9.12 6.87
C MET A 60 17.05 -8.30 7.40
N LYS A 61 16.85 -7.51 8.46
CA LYS A 61 17.91 -6.68 9.08
C LYS A 61 18.80 -7.47 10.05
N ARG A 62 18.44 -8.72 10.35
CA ARG A 62 19.18 -9.61 11.23
C ARG A 62 20.22 -10.40 10.45
#